data_AF-A0A7V9ZVZ9-F1
#
_entry.id   AF-A0A7V9ZVZ9-F1
#
_cell.length_a   1.000
_cell.length_b   1.000
_cell.length_c   1.000
_cell.angle_alpha   90.00
_cell.angle_beta   90.00
_cell.angle_gamma   90.00
#
_symmetry.space_group_name_H-M   'P 1'
#
loop_
_entity.id
_entity.type
_entity.pdbx_description
1 polymer ?
#
loop_
_entity_poly.entity_id
_entity_poly.type
_entity_poly.pdbx_seq_one_letter_code
_entity_poly.pdbx_strand_id
1 'polypeptide(L)' 'MSSVDEALARAEELLASLNARRDELEKLAKAPDLDADAAVEAIAELAELAKQIEAELTRARGLADAGATGADAGS' A
#
# COMPACT_ATOMS: atom_id res chain seq x y z
N MET A 1 10.30 10.18 -15.07
CA MET A 1 9.73 9.93 -13.73
C MET A 1 10.88 9.48 -12.85
N SER A 2 11.06 10.02 -11.66
CA SER A 2 12.14 9.56 -10.77
C SER A 2 11.77 8.18 -10.17
N SER A 3 12.76 7.43 -9.70
CA SER A 3 12.52 6.16 -9.01
C SER A 3 11.70 6.33 -7.71
N VAL A 4 11.74 7.53 -7.11
CA VAL A 4 10.87 7.92 -5.99
C VAL A 4 9.43 8.07 -6.48
N ASP A 5 9.20 8.79 -7.58
CA ASP A 5 7.86 8.97 -8.15
C ASP A 5 7.22 7.63 -8.56
N GLU A 6 8.02 6.69 -9.07
CA GLU A 6 7.55 5.34 -9.42
C GLU A 6 7.11 4.55 -8.18
N ALA A 7 7.88 4.60 -7.09
CA ALA A 7 7.52 3.93 -5.84
C ALA A 7 6.27 4.55 -5.20
N LEU A 8 6.12 5.87 -5.26
CA LEU A 8 4.92 6.56 -4.78
C LEU A 8 3.69 6.23 -5.63
N ALA A 9 3.81 6.22 -6.96
CA ALA A 9 2.72 5.83 -7.86
C ALA A 9 2.25 4.39 -7.58
N ARG A 10 3.19 3.46 -7.35
CA ARG A 10 2.87 2.09 -6.93
C ARG A 10 2.14 2.04 -5.60
N ALA A 11 2.57 2.83 -4.61
CA ALA A 11 1.88 2.91 -3.32
C ALA A 11 0.45 3.44 -3.46
N GLU A 12 0.21 4.41 -4.35
CA GLU A 12 -1.13 4.93 -4.65
C GLU A 12 -2.04 3.89 -5.32
N GLU A 13 -1.52 3.11 -6.27
CA GLU A 13 -2.26 2.00 -6.90
C GLU A 13 -2.67 0.93 -5.86
N LEU A 14 -1.75 0.58 -4.96
CA LEU A 14 -2.01 -0.36 -3.88
C LEU A 14 -3.03 0.20 -2.88
N LEU A 15 -2.95 1.50 -2.56
CA LEU A 15 -3.92 2.17 -1.70
C LEU A 15 -5.33 2.20 -2.30
N ALA A 16 -5.44 2.42 -3.62
CA ALA A 16 -6.72 2.32 -4.30
C ALA A 16 -7.32 0.91 -4.18
N SER A 17 -6.49 -0.12 -4.32
CA SER A 17 -6.89 -1.52 -4.17
C SER A 17 -7.31 -1.85 -2.73
N LEU A 18 -6.57 -1.35 -1.74
CA LEU A 18 -6.90 -1.49 -0.32
C LEU A 18 -8.25 -0.85 0.01
N ASN A 19 -8.52 0.35 -0.49
CA ASN A 19 -9.81 1.02 -0.27
C ASN A 19 -10.96 0.23 -0.91
N ALA A 20 -10.78 -0.28 -2.14
CA ALA A 20 -11.79 -1.11 -2.79
C ALA A 20 -12.09 -2.37 -1.96
N ARG A 21 -11.06 -3.05 -1.45
CA ARG A 21 -11.23 -4.25 -0.62
C ARG A 21 -11.88 -3.94 0.74
N ARG A 22 -11.58 -2.79 1.33
CA ARG A 22 -12.25 -2.31 2.55
C ARG A 22 -13.74 -2.11 2.30
N ASP A 23 -14.11 -1.48 1.19
CA ASP A 23 -15.50 -1.23 0.84
C ASP A 23 -16.27 -2.56 0.59
N GLU A 24 -15.60 -3.60 0.09
CA GLU A 24 -16.17 -4.96 0.01
C GLU A 24 -16.37 -5.60 1.38
N LEU A 25 -15.38 -5.50 2.27
CA LEU A 25 -15.52 -5.99 3.64
C LEU A 25 -16.66 -5.30 4.38
N GLU A 26 -16.84 -3.99 4.17
CA GLU A 26 -17.97 -3.25 4.73
C GLU A 26 -19.33 -3.75 4.21
N LYS A 27 -19.40 -4.18 2.94
CA LYS A 27 -20.62 -4.78 2.38
C LYS A 27 -20.88 -6.16 2.99
N LEU A 28 -19.84 -6.99 3.13
CA LEU A 28 -19.93 -8.30 3.78
C LEU A 28 -20.44 -8.17 5.23
N ALA A 29 -19.91 -7.21 5.99
CA ALA A 29 -20.31 -6.96 7.37
C ALA A 29 -21.77 -6.48 7.52
N LYS A 30 -22.36 -5.91 6.46
CA LYS A 30 -23.76 -5.44 6.43
C LYS A 30 -24.72 -6.46 5.82
N ALA A 31 -24.23 -7.59 5.31
CA ALA A 31 -25.06 -8.62 4.72
C ALA A 31 -25.95 -9.30 5.79
N PRO A 32 -27.19 -9.68 5.46
CA PRO A 32 -28.09 -10.35 6.40
C PRO A 32 -27.54 -11.71 6.85
N ASP A 33 -26.80 -12.40 5.98
CA ASP A 33 -26.07 -13.63 6.28
C ASP A 33 -24.58 -13.34 6.10
N LEU A 34 -23.87 -13.18 7.22
CA LEU A 34 -22.43 -12.94 7.22
C LEU A 34 -21.68 -14.21 6.82
N ASP A 35 -20.93 -14.14 5.71
CA ASP A 35 -19.93 -15.14 5.37
C ASP A 35 -18.64 -14.84 6.14
N ALA A 36 -18.43 -15.58 7.23
CA ALA A 36 -17.28 -15.39 8.12
C ALA A 36 -15.94 -15.77 7.45
N ASP A 37 -15.93 -16.79 6.58
CA ASP A 37 -14.72 -17.23 5.90
C ASP A 37 -14.29 -16.17 4.87
N ALA A 38 -15.25 -15.64 4.10
CA ALA A 38 -14.99 -14.54 3.17
C ALA A 38 -14.53 -13.26 3.88
N ALA A 39 -15.04 -12.99 5.09
CA ALA A 39 -14.60 -11.84 5.90
C ALA A 39 -13.15 -12.01 6.40
N VAL A 40 -12.77 -13.22 6.83
CA VAL A 40 -11.38 -13.51 7.23
C VAL A 40 -10.42 -13.37 6.05
N GLU A 41 -10.80 -13.88 4.88
CA GLU A 41 -10.02 -13.74 3.65
C GLU A 41 -9.82 -12.27 3.27
N ALA A 42 -10.89 -11.47 3.31
CA ALA A 42 -10.82 -10.03 3.05
C ALA A 42 -9.88 -9.29 4.01
N ILE A 43 -9.89 -9.65 5.30
CA ILE A 43 -8.97 -9.06 6.29
C ILE A 43 -7.53 -9.47 6.01
N ALA A 44 -7.28 -10.71 5.61
CA ALA A 44 -5.94 -11.19 5.26
C ALA A 44 -5.38 -10.44 4.03
N GLU A 45 -6.20 -10.24 2.99
CA GLU A 45 -5.83 -9.46 1.80
C GLU A 45 -5.55 -7.99 2.15
N LEU A 46 -6.39 -7.37 2.99
CA LEU A 46 -6.17 -6.00 3.46
C LEU A 46 -4.84 -5.86 4.21
N ALA A 47 -4.51 -6.82 5.07
CA ALA A 47 -3.25 -6.82 5.80
C ALA A 47 -2.04 -6.96 4.86
N GLU A 48 -2.18 -7.75 3.79
CA GLU A 48 -1.13 -7.92 2.80
C GLU A 48 -0.93 -6.66 1.94
N LEU A 49 -2.03 -6.03 1.48
CA LEU A 49 -1.96 -4.75 0.78
C LEU A 49 -1.30 -3.66 1.63
N ALA A 50 -1.61 -3.60 2.93
CA ALA A 50 -0.99 -2.64 3.84
C ALA A 50 0.54 -2.83 3.95
N LYS A 51 1.02 -4.08 4.02
CA LYS A 51 2.47 -4.37 4.03
C LYS A 51 3.15 -3.95 2.73
N GLN A 52 2.50 -4.17 1.58
CA GLN A 52 3.04 -3.77 0.29
C GLN A 52 3.15 -2.26 0.16
N ILE A 53 2.14 -1.51 0.64
CA ILE A 53 2.19 -0.04 0.71
C ILE A 53 3.36 0.41 1.59
N GLU A 54 3.51 -0.16 2.78
CA GLU A 54 4.63 0.16 3.69
C GLU A 54 5.99 -0.11 3.03
N ALA A 55 6.12 -1.21 2.29
CA ALA A 55 7.34 -1.55 1.56
C ALA A 55 7.69 -0.51 0.49
N GLU A 56 6.71 -0.07 -0.32
CA GLU A 56 6.94 0.95 -1.36
C GLU A 56 7.26 2.32 -0.75
N LEU A 57 6.61 2.70 0.36
CA LEU A 57 6.92 3.95 1.07
C LEU A 57 8.34 3.90 1.69
N THR A 58 8.73 2.76 2.26
CA THR A 58 10.07 2.55 2.80
C THR A 58 11.12 2.62 1.69
N ARG A 59 10.83 2.02 0.53
CA ARG A 59 11.66 2.12 -0.66
C ARG A 59 11.79 3.57 -1.15
N ALA A 60 10.68 4.28 -1.28
CA ALA A 60 10.67 5.69 -1.71
C ALA A 60 11.55 6.56 -0.80
N ARG A 61 11.45 6.34 0.52
CA ARG A 61 12.32 7.01 1.51
C ARG A 61 13.79 6.69 1.29
N GLY A 62 14.14 5.41 1.14
CA GLY A 62 15.53 5.00 0.90
C GLY A 62 16.12 5.59 -0.38
N LEU A 63 15.32 5.71 -1.44
CA LEU A 63 15.72 6.34 -2.70
C LEU A 63 15.94 7.85 -2.55
N ALA A 64 15.07 8.53 -1.81
CA ALA A 64 15.20 9.97 -1.52
C ALA A 64 16.46 10.26 -0.69
N ASP A 65 16.72 9.47 0.35
CA ASP A 65 17.91 9.60 1.21
C ASP A 65 19.21 9.37 0.42
N ALA A 66 19.23 8.39 -0.49
CA ALA A 66 20.37 8.14 -1.38
C ALA A 66 20.61 9.28 -2.38
N GLY A 67 19.54 9.87 -2.91
CA GLY A 67 19.63 11.05 -3.78
C GLY A 67 20.16 12.30 -3.07
N ALA A 68 19.79 12.49 -1.79
CA ALA A 68 20.25 13.62 -0.99
C ALA A 68 21.74 13.51 -0.60
N THR A 69 22.22 12.32 -0.25
CA THR A 69 23.62 12.08 0.15
C THR A 69 24.61 12.13 -1.03
N GLY A 70 24.18 11.80 -2.24
CA GLY A 70 24.99 11.93 -3.46
C GLY A 70 25.22 13.38 -3.92
N ALA A 71 24.37 14.32 -3.51
CA ALA A 71 24.48 15.74 -3.88
C ALA A 71 25.42 16.56 -2.97
N ASP A 72 25.65 16.10 -1.73
CA ASP A 72 26.49 16.75 -0.72
C ASP A 72 27.99 16.42 -0.89
N ALA A 73 28.32 15.20 -1.33
CA ALA A 73 29.71 14.73 -1.45
C ALA A 73 30.53 15.35 -2.61
N GLY A 74 29.98 16.33 -3.33
CA GLY A 74 30.57 16.93 -4.54
C GLY A 74 30.82 18.44 -4.49
N SER A 75 30.71 19.10 -3.32
CA SER A 75 30.99 20.54 -3.14
C SER A 75 32.29 20.83 -2.40
#